data_AF-A0A7C4Q643-F1
#
_entry.id   AF-A0A7C4Q643-F1
#
_cell.length_a   1.000
_cell.length_b   1.000
_cell.length_c   1.000
_cell.angle_alpha   90.00
_cell.angle_beta   90.00
_cell.angle_gamma   90.00
#
_symmetry.space_group_name_H-M   'P 1'
#
loop_
_entity.id
_entity.type
_entity.pdbx_description
1 polymer ?
#
loop_
_entity_poly.entity_id
_entity_poly.type
_entity_poly.pdbx_seq_one_letter_code
_entity_poly.pdbx_strand_id
1 'polypeptide(L)'
;MSYYASILSDERLIRLFEYLVKTKKDVLIPEYDPNHGHTYNDIIDIGVPHDHVFELVNKLIMLGLGKAEYYDQILRCPYCNSEHLRIYFYCPFCNSTQIYKELLIEHIRDGIIGPISKFKSQDGTLICPSCGSKLITEGKDYRIVGVWYRCLVCYRQTDLPKIMYRCRICKKEVTAHGLVIS
;
A
#
# COMPACT_ATOMS: atom_id res chain seq x y z
N MET A 1 -18.50 12.21 38.28
CA MET A 1 -19.57 12.49 37.30
C MET A 1 -19.98 11.18 36.66
N SER A 2 -21.27 10.88 36.57
CA SER A 2 -21.76 9.59 36.06
C SER A 2 -21.53 9.49 34.54
N TYR A 3 -20.89 8.40 34.07
CA TYR A 3 -20.70 8.10 32.64
C TYR A 3 -22.00 8.20 31.83
N TYR A 4 -23.14 7.86 32.46
CA TYR A 4 -24.46 7.98 31.87
C TYR A 4 -24.82 9.43 31.49
N ALA A 5 -24.46 10.41 32.33
CA ALA A 5 -24.74 11.81 32.04
C ALA A 5 -23.91 12.33 30.85
N SER A 6 -22.67 11.87 30.70
CA SER A 6 -21.82 12.23 29.55
C SER A 6 -22.25 11.56 28.25
N ILE A 7 -22.73 10.31 28.29
CA ILE A 7 -23.23 9.61 27.09
C ILE A 7 -24.52 10.27 26.60
N LEU A 8 -25.45 10.55 27.51
CA LEU A 8 -26.74 11.17 27.17
C LEU A 8 -26.61 12.63 26.72
N SER A 9 -25.45 13.26 26.94
CA SER A 9 -25.17 14.63 26.50
C SER A 9 -24.78 14.76 25.04
N ASP A 10 -24.45 13.66 24.35
CA ASP A 10 -24.06 13.66 22.93
C ASP A 10 -24.90 12.66 22.15
N GLU A 11 -25.87 13.17 21.40
CA GLU A 11 -26.78 12.37 20.58
C GLU A 11 -26.04 11.47 19.57
N ARG A 12 -24.84 11.87 19.12
CA ARG A 12 -24.03 11.06 18.20
C ARG A 12 -23.60 9.73 18.83
N LEU A 13 -23.29 9.72 20.13
CA LEU A 13 -22.94 8.48 20.84
C LEU A 13 -24.14 7.56 20.97
N ILE A 14 -25.31 8.11 21.28
CA ILE A 14 -26.56 7.34 21.39
C ILE A 14 -26.86 6.64 20.07
N ARG A 15 -26.86 7.40 18.96
CA ARG A 15 -27.09 6.86 17.61
C ARG A 15 -26.07 5.79 17.22
N LEU A 16 -24.81 5.95 17.63
CA LEU A 16 -23.77 4.96 17.38
C LEU A 16 -24.03 3.65 18.13
N PHE A 17 -24.36 3.71 19.42
CA PHE A 17 -24.68 2.49 20.18
C PHE A 17 -25.95 1.81 19.67
N GLU A 18 -26.98 2.57 19.31
CA GLU A 18 -28.17 2.02 18.66
C GLU A 18 -27.84 1.32 17.34
N TYR A 19 -26.99 1.93 16.52
CA TYR A 19 -26.49 1.34 15.28
C TYR A 19 -25.72 0.03 15.54
N LEU A 20 -24.79 0.03 16.49
CA LEU A 20 -23.98 -1.14 16.85
C LEU A 20 -24.85 -2.29 17.36
N VAL A 21 -25.82 -2.01 18.24
CA VAL A 21 -26.77 -3.02 18.73
C VAL A 21 -27.64 -3.56 17.59
N LYS A 22 -28.18 -2.69 16.73
CA LYS A 22 -29.02 -3.08 15.59
C LYS A 22 -28.25 -3.93 14.58
N THR A 23 -27.00 -3.58 14.30
CA THR A 23 -26.13 -4.28 13.34
C THR A 23 -25.37 -5.45 13.98
N LYS A 24 -25.50 -5.64 15.30
CA LYS A 24 -24.78 -6.65 16.09
C LYS A 24 -23.26 -6.56 15.91
N LYS A 25 -22.73 -5.34 15.84
CA LYS A 25 -21.29 -5.05 15.77
C LYS A 25 -20.79 -4.63 17.15
N ASP A 26 -19.58 -5.05 17.47
CA ASP A 26 -18.82 -4.65 18.66
C ASP A 26 -17.46 -4.01 18.30
N VAL A 27 -17.09 -4.02 17.02
CA VAL A 27 -15.86 -3.43 16.47
C VAL A 27 -16.21 -2.47 15.34
N LEU A 28 -15.59 -1.29 15.37
CA LEU A 28 -15.60 -0.32 14.29
C LEU A 28 -14.32 -0.50 13.48
N ILE A 29 -14.43 -0.81 12.20
CA ILE A 29 -13.28 -1.05 11.32
C ILE A 29 -13.02 0.21 10.49
N PRO A 30 -11.79 0.76 10.48
CA PRO A 30 -11.47 1.88 9.62
C PRO A 30 -11.37 1.44 8.15
N GLU A 31 -11.84 2.29 7.24
CA GLU A 31 -11.79 2.09 5.80
C GLU A 31 -11.21 3.30 5.10
N TYR A 32 -10.51 3.10 3.98
CA TYR A 32 -9.93 4.17 3.19
C TYR A 32 -10.96 4.79 2.23
N ASP A 33 -11.26 6.07 2.41
CA ASP A 33 -12.02 6.88 1.47
C ASP A 33 -11.09 7.70 0.57
N PRO A 34 -11.26 7.69 -0.77
CA PRO A 34 -10.40 8.44 -1.69
C PRO A 34 -10.39 9.97 -1.54
N ASN A 35 -11.36 10.56 -0.86
CA ASN A 35 -11.46 12.01 -0.68
C ASN A 35 -11.01 12.44 0.72
N HIS A 36 -11.31 11.63 1.74
CA HIS A 36 -11.11 11.97 3.15
C HIS A 36 -10.00 11.16 3.83
N GLY A 37 -9.39 10.17 3.16
CA GLY A 37 -8.44 9.24 3.77
C GLY A 37 -9.16 8.18 4.61
N HIS A 38 -8.46 7.56 5.56
CA HIS A 38 -9.07 6.58 6.45
C HIS A 38 -10.17 7.22 7.33
N THR A 39 -11.31 6.54 7.43
CA THR A 39 -12.51 6.96 8.19
C THR A 39 -13.22 5.72 8.77
N TYR A 40 -14.32 5.91 9.49
CA TYR A 40 -15.17 4.83 10.00
C TYR A 40 -16.56 4.95 9.39
N ASN A 41 -16.86 4.11 8.40
CA ASN A 41 -18.12 4.17 7.65
C ASN A 41 -19.35 4.00 8.55
N ASP A 42 -19.25 3.15 9.58
CA ASP A 42 -20.31 2.99 10.60
C ASP A 42 -20.68 4.31 11.29
N ILE A 43 -19.71 5.20 11.50
CA ILE A 43 -19.92 6.53 12.09
C ILE A 43 -20.51 7.50 11.04
N ILE A 44 -20.10 7.38 9.77
CA ILE A 44 -20.69 8.17 8.68
C ILE A 44 -22.16 7.78 8.45
N ASP A 45 -22.48 6.48 8.51
CA ASP A 45 -23.84 5.94 8.30
C ASP A 45 -24.86 6.47 9.31
N ILE A 46 -24.40 6.81 10.52
CA ILE A 46 -25.22 7.51 11.53
C ILE A 46 -25.22 9.03 11.33
N GLY A 47 -24.87 9.52 10.15
CA GLY A 47 -24.96 10.93 9.77
C GLY A 47 -23.95 11.86 10.45
N VAL A 48 -22.82 11.33 10.95
CA VAL A 48 -21.72 12.17 11.43
C VAL A 48 -20.88 12.62 10.23
N PRO A 49 -20.63 13.93 10.06
CA PRO A 49 -19.76 14.41 8.98
C PRO A 49 -18.32 13.90 9.08
N HIS A 50 -17.64 13.74 7.93
CA HIS A 50 -16.27 13.18 7.85
C HIS A 50 -15.25 13.88 8.76
N ASP A 51 -15.33 15.21 8.90
CA ASP A 51 -14.46 16.03 9.73
C ASP A 51 -14.66 15.81 11.25
N HIS A 52 -15.79 15.23 11.64
CA HIS A 52 -16.12 14.93 13.04
C HIS A 52 -15.99 13.45 13.41
N VAL A 53 -15.64 12.56 12.49
CA VAL A 53 -15.53 11.11 12.75
C VAL A 53 -14.49 10.82 13.83
N PHE A 54 -13.26 11.31 13.65
CA PHE A 54 -12.18 11.04 14.59
C PHE A 54 -12.38 11.73 15.94
N GLU A 55 -13.12 12.85 15.99
CA GLU A 55 -13.55 13.46 17.24
C GLU A 55 -14.42 12.48 18.06
N LEU A 56 -15.41 11.84 17.41
CA LEU A 56 -16.29 10.88 18.07
C LEU A 56 -15.54 9.61 18.50
N VAL A 57 -14.63 9.10 17.66
CA VAL A 57 -13.77 7.95 18.00
C VAL A 57 -12.89 8.25 19.21
N ASN A 58 -12.22 9.40 19.22
CA ASN A 58 -11.40 9.82 20.35
C ASN A 58 -12.24 9.98 21.62
N LYS A 59 -13.47 10.49 21.50
CA LYS A 59 -14.41 10.60 22.62
C LYS A 59 -14.81 9.24 23.19
N LEU A 60 -15.09 8.24 22.35
CA LEU A 60 -15.37 6.86 22.79
C LEU A 60 -14.21 6.30 23.63
N ILE A 61 -12.98 6.48 23.15
CA ILE A 61 -11.77 6.01 23.83
C ILE A 61 -11.55 6.75 25.14
N MET A 62 -11.65 8.08 25.14
CA MET A 62 -11.49 8.91 26.34
C MET A 62 -12.52 8.60 27.43
N LEU A 63 -13.75 8.26 27.04
CA LEU A 63 -14.81 7.84 27.95
C LEU A 63 -14.70 6.36 28.35
N GLY A 64 -13.69 5.62 27.89
CA GLY A 64 -13.54 4.19 28.20
C GLY A 64 -14.65 3.31 27.64
N LEU A 65 -15.37 3.79 26.63
CA LEU A 65 -16.47 3.08 25.96
C LEU A 65 -16.00 2.22 24.79
N GLY A 66 -14.75 2.41 24.36
CA GLY A 66 -14.08 1.60 23.37
C GLY A 66 -12.59 1.58 23.65
N LYS A 67 -11.91 0.60 23.03
CA LYS A 67 -10.45 0.50 23.01
C LYS A 67 -9.98 0.65 21.56
N ALA A 68 -8.90 1.39 21.36
CA ALA A 68 -8.20 1.38 20.08
C ALA A 68 -7.28 0.16 20.01
N GLU A 69 -7.36 -0.58 18.91
CA GLU A 69 -6.44 -1.67 18.59
C GLU A 69 -5.77 -1.36 17.25
N TYR A 70 -4.53 -1.81 17.07
CA TYR A 70 -3.84 -1.69 15.80
C TYR A 70 -4.58 -2.48 14.73
N TYR A 71 -4.89 -1.84 13.60
CA TYR A 71 -5.55 -2.47 12.46
C TYR A 71 -4.66 -2.50 11.22
N ASP A 72 -4.16 -1.34 10.79
CA ASP A 72 -3.28 -1.23 9.63
C ASP A 72 -2.28 -0.07 9.79
N GLN A 73 -1.23 -0.08 8.97
CA GLN A 73 -0.25 1.00 8.85
C GLN A 73 -0.71 2.06 7.86
N ILE A 74 -0.72 3.33 8.27
CA ILE A 74 -1.05 4.44 7.39
C ILE A 74 0.20 5.27 7.08
N LEU A 75 0.46 5.51 5.80
CA LEU A 75 1.53 6.38 5.32
C LEU A 75 1.00 7.78 5.03
N ARG A 76 1.56 8.80 5.67
CA ARG A 76 1.15 10.20 5.50
C ARG A 76 2.28 11.06 4.96
N CYS A 77 1.89 12.03 4.13
CA CYS A 77 2.78 13.07 3.65
C CYS A 77 3.26 13.94 4.82
N PRO A 78 4.57 14.08 5.06
CA PRO A 78 5.07 14.89 6.19
C PRO A 78 4.79 16.40 6.05
N TYR A 79 4.39 16.84 4.85
CA TYR A 79 4.20 18.26 4.55
C TYR A 79 2.75 18.73 4.65
N CYS A 80 1.77 17.83 4.54
CA CYS A 80 0.35 18.19 4.58
C CYS A 80 -0.53 17.13 5.27
N ASN A 81 0.07 16.10 5.85
CA ASN A 81 -0.58 14.99 6.54
C ASN A 81 -1.55 14.13 5.71
N SER A 82 -1.69 14.42 4.41
CA SER A 82 -2.52 13.64 3.49
C SER A 82 -1.96 12.23 3.29
N GLU A 83 -2.86 11.26 3.22
CA GLU A 83 -2.59 9.84 2.93
C GLU A 83 -2.49 9.56 1.42
N HIS A 84 -2.77 10.55 0.57
CA HIS A 84 -2.86 10.37 -0.87
C HIS A 84 -1.47 10.38 -1.51
N LEU A 85 -0.68 9.35 -1.26
CA LEU A 85 0.66 9.18 -1.79
C LEU A 85 0.65 8.30 -3.05
N ARG A 86 1.40 8.69 -4.08
CA ARG A 86 1.73 7.83 -5.22
C ARG A 86 3.18 7.40 -5.12
N ILE A 87 3.43 6.13 -5.39
CA ILE A 87 4.77 5.57 -5.47
C ILE A 87 5.29 5.72 -6.89
N TYR A 88 6.55 6.16 -7.02
CA TYR A 88 7.26 6.28 -8.28
C TYR A 88 8.60 5.56 -8.18
N PHE A 89 8.93 4.79 -9.21
CA PHE A 89 10.25 4.16 -9.34
C PHE A 89 11.08 4.99 -10.31
N TYR A 90 12.28 5.35 -9.88
CA TYR A 90 13.22 6.17 -10.61
C TYR A 90 14.48 5.36 -10.94
N CYS A 91 14.94 5.50 -12.19
CA CYS A 91 16.20 4.93 -12.62
C CYS A 91 17.32 5.56 -11.79
N PRO A 92 18.14 4.78 -11.05
CA PRO A 92 19.14 5.35 -10.17
C PRO A 92 20.23 6.11 -10.94
N PHE A 93 20.38 5.82 -12.24
CA PHE A 93 21.45 6.35 -13.07
C PHE A 93 21.08 7.58 -13.92
N CYS A 94 19.79 7.82 -14.18
CA CYS A 94 19.36 9.00 -14.96
C CYS A 94 18.09 9.68 -14.42
N ASN A 95 17.53 9.19 -13.31
CA ASN A 95 16.30 9.68 -12.68
C ASN A 95 15.07 9.72 -13.62
N SER A 96 15.06 8.93 -14.70
CA SER A 96 13.83 8.70 -15.47
C SER A 96 12.89 7.76 -14.72
N THR A 97 11.59 8.01 -14.79
CA THR A 97 10.53 7.12 -14.29
C THR A 97 10.07 6.09 -15.32
N GLN A 98 10.61 6.14 -16.55
CA GLN A 98 10.31 5.15 -17.59
C GLN A 98 11.12 3.86 -17.33
N ILE A 99 10.56 3.02 -16.47
CA ILE A 99 11.16 1.76 -16.02
C ILE A 99 10.27 0.60 -16.40
N TYR A 100 10.88 -0.45 -16.93
CA TYR A 100 10.25 -1.73 -17.22
C TYR A 100 10.74 -2.79 -16.23
N LYS A 101 9.83 -3.53 -15.60
CA LYS A 101 10.14 -4.61 -14.65
C LYS A 101 10.14 -5.94 -15.40
N GLU A 102 11.17 -6.74 -15.18
CA GLU A 102 11.33 -8.09 -15.72
C GLU A 102 11.64 -9.09 -14.60
N LEU A 103 11.19 -10.33 -14.76
CA LEU A 103 11.62 -11.42 -13.89
C LEU A 103 13.06 -11.81 -14.23
N LEU A 104 13.83 -12.11 -13.20
CA LEU A 104 15.15 -12.71 -13.32
C LEU A 104 15.00 -14.21 -13.12
N ILE A 105 15.40 -15.01 -14.12
CA ILE A 105 15.32 -16.46 -14.05
C ILE A 105 16.71 -17.07 -14.10
N GLU A 106 16.86 -18.18 -13.40
CA GLU A 106 18.01 -19.08 -13.45
C GLU A 106 17.61 -20.36 -14.16
N HIS A 107 18.39 -20.80 -15.14
CA HIS A 107 18.28 -22.15 -15.66
C HIS A 107 18.95 -23.12 -14.68
N ILE A 108 18.18 -24.05 -14.12
CA ILE A 108 18.63 -24.92 -13.02
C ILE A 108 19.79 -25.81 -13.44
N ARG A 109 19.82 -26.23 -14.71
CA ARG A 109 20.82 -27.19 -15.20
C ARG A 109 22.23 -26.61 -15.34
N ASP A 110 22.37 -25.39 -15.84
CA ASP A 110 23.68 -24.75 -16.10
C ASP A 110 23.95 -23.50 -15.25
N GLY A 111 22.97 -23.07 -14.45
CA GLY A 111 23.10 -21.96 -13.51
C GLY A 111 23.12 -20.58 -14.16
N ILE A 112 22.85 -20.44 -15.47
CA ILE A 112 22.87 -19.12 -16.09
C ILE A 112 21.67 -18.29 -15.61
N ILE A 113 21.95 -17.05 -15.19
CA ILE A 113 20.97 -16.10 -14.66
C ILE A 113 20.81 -14.92 -15.62
N GLY A 114 19.57 -14.55 -15.90
CA GLY A 114 19.27 -13.38 -16.74
C GLY A 114 17.79 -13.01 -16.74
N PRO A 115 17.44 -11.83 -17.28
CA PRO A 115 16.05 -11.44 -17.38
C PRO A 115 15.33 -12.41 -18.32
N ILE A 116 14.06 -12.69 -18.05
CA ILE A 116 13.27 -13.66 -18.82
C ILE A 116 13.26 -13.36 -20.33
N SER A 117 13.38 -12.09 -20.73
CA SER A 117 13.51 -11.70 -22.13
C SER A 117 14.75 -12.24 -22.83
N LYS A 118 15.87 -12.49 -22.13
CA LYS A 118 17.06 -13.14 -22.72
C LYS A 118 16.84 -14.62 -23.03
N PHE A 119 15.90 -15.26 -22.34
CA PHE A 119 15.54 -16.65 -22.57
C PHE A 119 14.38 -16.78 -23.55
N LYS A 120 13.63 -15.71 -23.82
CA LYS A 120 12.44 -15.76 -24.65
C LYS A 120 12.80 -15.70 -26.14
N SER A 121 12.44 -16.74 -26.88
CA SER A 121 12.52 -16.78 -28.35
C SER A 121 11.39 -15.99 -29.01
N GLN A 122 11.45 -15.87 -30.35
CA GLN A 122 10.45 -15.14 -31.15
C GLN A 122 9.04 -15.75 -31.05
N ASP A 123 8.92 -17.07 -30.92
CA ASP A 123 7.65 -17.78 -30.74
C ASP A 123 7.16 -17.78 -29.27
N GLY A 124 7.90 -17.11 -28.38
CA GLY A 124 7.57 -16.98 -26.97
C GLY A 124 7.99 -18.15 -26.09
N THR A 125 8.62 -19.19 -26.66
CA THR A 125 9.20 -20.28 -25.85
C THR A 125 10.41 -19.80 -25.06
N LEU A 126 10.68 -20.43 -23.92
CA LEU A 126 11.86 -20.13 -23.12
C LEU A 126 12.97 -21.12 -23.48
N ILE A 127 14.12 -20.61 -23.85
CA ILE A 127 15.29 -21.34 -24.32
C ILE A 127 16.51 -20.78 -23.60
N CYS A 128 17.33 -21.66 -23.01
CA CYS A 128 18.59 -21.25 -22.43
C CYS A 128 19.52 -20.69 -23.52
N PRO A 129 19.99 -19.43 -23.41
CA PRO A 129 20.91 -18.86 -24.40
C PRO A 129 22.29 -19.52 -24.38
N SER A 130 22.66 -20.22 -23.29
CA SER A 130 23.97 -20.86 -23.14
C SER A 130 24.02 -22.29 -23.69
N CYS A 131 22.97 -23.08 -23.52
CA CYS A 131 22.98 -24.50 -23.92
C CYS A 131 21.86 -24.88 -24.90
N GLY A 132 20.97 -23.95 -25.25
CA GLY A 132 19.86 -24.18 -26.19
C GLY A 132 18.73 -25.07 -25.67
N SER A 133 18.77 -25.50 -24.41
CA SER A 133 17.70 -26.33 -23.82
C SER A 133 16.42 -25.53 -23.60
N LYS A 134 15.26 -26.14 -23.85
CA LYS A 134 13.95 -25.54 -23.56
C LYS A 134 13.69 -25.52 -22.06
N LEU A 135 13.11 -24.43 -21.58
CA LEU A 135 12.72 -24.20 -20.20
C LEU A 135 11.20 -24.26 -20.10
N ILE A 136 10.65 -25.42 -19.76
CA ILE A 136 9.21 -25.67 -19.85
C ILE A 136 8.56 -25.55 -18.47
N THR A 137 9.21 -26.10 -17.45
CA THR A 137 8.65 -26.28 -16.11
C THR A 137 9.46 -25.50 -15.08
N GLU A 138 8.82 -24.54 -14.40
CA GLU A 138 9.40 -23.85 -13.25
C GLU A 138 9.68 -24.85 -12.10
N GLY A 139 10.78 -24.69 -11.39
CA GLY A 139 11.25 -25.58 -10.31
C GLY A 139 12.01 -26.81 -10.81
N LYS A 140 11.93 -27.15 -12.10
CA LYS A 140 12.67 -28.26 -12.73
C LYS A 140 13.67 -27.77 -13.76
N ASP A 141 13.20 -27.01 -14.74
CA ASP A 141 14.04 -26.49 -15.82
C ASP A 141 14.60 -25.13 -15.41
N TYR A 142 13.78 -24.22 -14.90
CA TYR A 142 14.21 -22.90 -14.45
C TYR A 142 13.58 -22.52 -13.12
N ARG A 143 14.11 -21.50 -12.45
CA ARG A 143 13.48 -20.89 -11.27
C ARG A 143 13.54 -19.37 -11.33
N ILE A 144 12.54 -18.70 -10.77
CA ILE A 144 12.59 -17.25 -10.58
C ILE A 144 13.52 -16.95 -9.40
N VAL A 145 14.53 -16.14 -9.64
CA VAL A 145 15.56 -15.77 -8.64
C VAL A 145 15.51 -14.29 -8.25
N GLY A 146 14.67 -13.49 -8.91
CA GLY A 146 14.49 -12.10 -8.55
C GLY A 146 13.77 -11.29 -9.62
N VAL A 147 13.98 -9.98 -9.56
CA VAL A 147 13.43 -9.01 -10.50
C VAL A 147 14.52 -8.03 -10.91
N TRP A 148 14.50 -7.61 -12.16
CA TRP A 148 15.30 -6.49 -12.64
C TRP A 148 14.41 -5.42 -13.24
N TYR A 149 14.92 -4.20 -13.14
CA TYR A 149 14.30 -2.99 -13.66
C TYR A 149 15.21 -2.43 -14.75
N ARG A 150 14.69 -2.36 -15.97
CA ARG A 150 15.37 -1.76 -17.11
C ARG A 150 14.85 -0.35 -17.34
N CYS A 151 15.74 0.63 -17.40
CA CYS A 151 15.36 1.98 -17.79
C CYS A 151 15.16 2.04 -19.31
N LEU A 152 14.04 2.59 -19.78
CA LEU A 152 13.76 2.75 -21.21
C LEU A 152 14.45 3.97 -21.83
N VAL A 153 15.07 4.83 -21.01
CA VAL A 153 15.79 6.02 -21.47
C VAL A 153 17.29 5.76 -21.60
N CYS A 154 17.94 5.27 -20.54
CA CYS A 154 19.39 5.03 -20.56
C CYS A 154 19.77 3.55 -20.70
N TYR A 155 18.79 2.65 -20.85
CA TYR A 155 18.95 1.20 -21.07
C TYR A 155 19.69 0.39 -20.00
N ARG A 156 20.21 1.05 -18.95
CA ARG A 156 20.83 0.40 -17.79
C ARG A 156 19.80 -0.37 -16.98
N GLN A 157 20.28 -1.43 -16.33
CA GLN A 157 19.50 -2.32 -15.49
C GLN A 157 19.89 -2.13 -14.01
N THR A 158 18.94 -2.34 -13.11
CA THR A 158 19.14 -2.35 -11.66
C THR A 158 18.12 -3.29 -11.02
N ASP A 159 18.48 -3.91 -9.90
CA ASP A 159 17.59 -4.61 -8.98
C ASP A 159 16.92 -3.66 -7.97
N LEU A 160 17.50 -2.46 -7.77
CA LEU A 160 17.08 -1.48 -6.76
C LEU A 160 16.77 -0.12 -7.41
N PRO A 161 15.56 0.08 -7.94
CA PRO A 161 15.13 1.40 -8.38
C PRO A 161 15.01 2.34 -7.18
N LYS A 162 15.24 3.64 -7.40
CA LYS A 162 14.98 4.66 -6.37
C LYS A 162 13.47 4.80 -6.19
N ILE A 163 12.97 4.50 -5.00
CA ILE A 163 11.54 4.62 -4.66
C ILE A 163 11.28 6.01 -4.07
N MET A 164 10.38 6.76 -4.68
CA MET A 164 9.92 8.07 -4.22
C MET A 164 8.41 8.07 -4.04
N TYR A 165 7.95 8.79 -3.03
CA TYR A 165 6.54 8.99 -2.73
C TYR A 165 6.17 10.43 -3.06
N ARG A 166 5.19 10.62 -3.94
CA ARG A 166 4.69 11.95 -4.31
C ARG A 166 3.28 12.14 -3.78
N CYS A 167 3.08 13.19 -2.98
CA CYS A 167 1.75 13.53 -2.47
C CYS A 167 0.86 14.08 -3.59
N ARG A 168 -0.36 13.54 -3.74
CA ARG A 168 -1.34 14.03 -4.70
C ARG A 168 -1.89 15.41 -4.33
N ILE A 169 -1.91 15.75 -3.04
CA ILE A 169 -2.43 17.03 -2.54
C ILE A 169 -1.39 18.13 -2.71
N CYS A 170 -0.26 18.08 -2.00
CA CYS A 170 0.73 19.16 -2.01
C CYS A 170 1.84 19.01 -3.06
N LYS A 171 1.83 17.95 -3.88
CA LYS A 171 2.80 17.64 -4.95
C LYS A 171 4.25 17.43 -4.54
N LYS A 172 4.59 17.59 -3.25
CA LYS A 172 5.94 17.34 -2.72
C LYS A 172 6.28 15.86 -2.80
N GLU A 173 7.57 15.60 -2.99
CA GLU A 173 8.15 14.27 -3.00
C GLU A 173 8.92 14.00 -1.71
N VAL A 174 8.94 12.74 -1.30
CA VAL A 174 9.66 12.28 -0.13
C VAL A 174 10.14 10.85 -0.36
N THR A 175 11.25 10.47 0.27
CA THR A 175 11.70 9.06 0.33
C THR A 175 10.93 8.31 1.42
N ALA A 176 11.08 6.99 1.49
CA ALA A 176 10.47 6.20 2.57
C ALA A 176 10.82 6.73 3.97
N HIS A 177 12.06 7.17 4.18
CA HIS A 177 12.55 7.68 5.48
C HIS A 177 11.85 8.96 5.94
N GLY A 178 11.32 9.77 5.02
CA GLY A 178 10.63 11.01 5.39
C GLY A 178 9.11 10.85 5.52
N LEU A 179 8.56 9.64 5.32
CA LEU A 179 7.14 9.40 5.52
C LEU A 179 6.79 9.41 7.01
N VAL A 180 5.60 9.94 7.31
CA VAL A 180 4.99 9.75 8.63
C VAL A 180 4.27 8.41 8.60
N ILE A 181 4.57 7.57 9.59
CA ILE A 181 3.94 6.27 9.80
C ILE A 181 3.05 6.42 11.04
N SER A 182 1.75 6.21 10.87
CA SER A 182 0.74 6.28 11.94
C SER A 182 -0.03 4.98 12.04
#